data_AF-A0A834B410-F1
#
_entry.id   AF-A0A834B410-F1
#
_cell.length_a   1.000
_cell.length_b   1.000
_cell.length_c   1.000
_cell.angle_alpha   90.00
_cell.angle_beta   90.00
_cell.angle_gamma   90.00
#
_symmetry.space_group_name_H-M   'P 1'
#
loop_
_entity.id
_entity.type
_entity.pdbx_description
1 polymer ?
#
loop_
_entity_poly.entity_id
_entity_poly.type
_entity_poly.pdbx_seq_one_letter_code
_entity_poly.pdbx_strand_id
1 'polypeptide(L)' 'MNFSTLRNIQGLCAPLKLQMEFKAVQQVQRLPFLPSSNLSLDILRGNDETIGFEDILNDPSQSELMGEPHMMVEYKLGLL' A
#
# COMPACT_ATOMS: atom_id res chain seq x y z
N MET A 1 9.18 12.63 3.13
CA MET A 1 9.83 12.78 4.45
C MET A 1 11.31 12.45 4.37
N ASN A 2 12.17 13.16 5.11
CA ASN A 2 13.63 12.90 5.14
C ASN A 2 14.02 12.18 6.44
N PHE A 3 14.48 10.92 6.32
CA PHE A 3 14.87 10.11 7.50
C PHE A 3 16.07 10.69 8.26
N SER A 4 16.98 11.40 7.60
CA SER A 4 18.11 12.06 8.25
C SER A 4 17.63 13.20 9.14
N THR A 5 16.67 14.00 8.68
CA THR A 5 16.03 15.04 9.49
C THR A 5 15.31 14.46 10.70
N LEU A 6 14.55 13.37 10.50
CA LEU A 6 13.83 12.70 11.59
C LEU A 6 14.80 12.14 12.65
N ARG A 7 15.91 11.54 12.22
CA ARG A 7 16.99 11.07 13.12
C ARG A 7 17.57 12.22 13.94
N ASN A 8 17.82 13.36 13.30
CA ASN A 8 18.45 14.50 13.95
C ASN A 8 17.55 15.13 15.03
N ILE A 9 16.23 15.12 14.83
CA ILE A 9 15.27 15.74 15.75
C ILE A 9 14.85 14.77 16.87
N GLN A 10 14.54 13.52 16.53
CA GLN A 10 13.87 12.56 17.41
C GLN A 10 14.77 11.37 17.81
N GLY A 11 16.01 11.34 17.34
CA GLY A 11 16.96 10.25 17.58
C GLY A 11 16.79 9.07 16.63
N LEU A 12 17.60 8.01 16.83
CA LEU A 12 17.67 6.87 15.91
C LEU A 12 16.41 5.98 15.88
N CYS A 13 15.67 5.91 16.99
CA CYS A 13 14.50 5.03 17.08
C CYS A 13 13.34 5.51 16.19
N ALA A 14 13.21 6.82 15.96
CA ALA A 14 12.14 7.39 15.16
C ALA A 14 12.16 6.92 13.68
N PRO A 15 13.28 7.04 12.92
CA PRO A 15 13.32 6.56 11.54
C PRO A 15 13.21 5.05 11.46
N LEU A 16 13.74 4.31 12.44
CA LEU A 16 13.61 2.85 12.48
C LEU A 16 12.15 2.42 12.67
N LYS A 17 11.42 3.04 13.59
CA LYS A 17 9.99 2.79 13.81
C LYS A 17 9.19 3.04 12.53
N LEU A 18 9.42 4.19 11.89
CA LEU A 18 8.72 4.54 10.65
C LEU A 18 9.05 3.56 9.50
N GLN A 19 10.30 3.10 9.38
CA GLN A 19 10.66 2.06 8.42
C GLN A 19 10.00 0.71 8.71
N MET A 20 9.87 0.33 9.99
CA MET A 20 9.15 -0.88 10.37
C MET A 20 7.66 -0.77 10.02
N GLU A 21 7.04 0.39 10.28
CA GLU A 21 5.65 0.66 9.90
C GLU A 21 5.45 0.58 8.39
N PHE A 22 6.33 1.19 7.59
CA PHE A 22 6.28 1.04 6.13
C PHE A 22 6.35 -0.41 5.67
N LYS A 23 7.26 -1.22 6.25
CA LYS A 23 7.37 -2.65 5.90
C LYS A 23 6.14 -3.43 6.33
N ALA A 24 5.60 -3.16 7.52
CA ALA A 24 4.41 -3.84 8.02
C ALA A 24 3.19 -3.57 7.12
N VAL A 25 3.00 -2.31 6.72
CA VAL A 25 1.89 -1.92 5.85
C VAL A 25 2.03 -2.51 4.43
N GLN A 26 3.24 -2.60 3.90
CA GLN A 26 3.49 -3.24 2.59
C GLN A 26 3.21 -4.74 2.57
N GLN A 27 3.22 -5.41 3.73
CA GLN A 27 2.98 -6.85 3.84
C GLN A 27 1.49 -7.22 3.95
N VAL A 28 0.60 -6.24 4.15
CA VAL A 28 -0.84 -6.50 4.26
C VAL A 28 -1.37 -6.95 2.89
N GLN A 29 -1.55 -8.26 2.72
CA GLN A 29 -2.14 -8.82 1.51
C GLN A 29 -3.65 -9.00 1.70
N ARG A 30 -4.42 -8.38 0.81
CA ARG A 30 -5.84 -8.74 0.62
C ARG A 30 -5.93 -9.93 -0.34
N LEU A 31 -7.12 -10.53 -0.40
CA LEU A 31 -7.39 -11.55 -1.41
C LEU A 31 -7.18 -10.96 -2.81
N PRO A 32 -6.67 -11.74 -3.79
CA PRO A 32 -6.28 -11.25 -5.11
C PRO A 32 -7.38 -10.49 -5.88
N PHE A 33 -8.64 -10.81 -5.62
CA PHE A 33 -9.82 -10.20 -6.26
C PHE A 33 -10.40 -9.02 -5.48
N LEU A 34 -9.88 -8.74 -4.27
CA LEU A 34 -10.33 -7.58 -3.50
C LEU A 34 -9.43 -6.39 -3.84
N PRO A 35 -10.02 -5.23 -4.19
CA PRO A 35 -9.22 -4.04 -4.42
C PRO A 35 -8.47 -3.66 -3.13
N SER A 36 -7.17 -3.48 -3.25
CA SER A 36 -6.33 -2.89 -2.23
C SER A 36 -6.26 -1.39 -2.46
N SER A 37 -6.75 -0.60 -1.51
CA SER A 37 -6.36 0.81 -1.41
C SER A 37 -5.06 0.88 -0.61
N ASN A 38 -4.05 1.57 -1.13
CA ASN A 38 -2.77 1.80 -0.44
C ASN A 38 -2.91 2.77 0.76
N LEU A 39 -4.12 2.92 1.30
CA LEU A 39 -4.52 3.96 2.25
C LEU A 39 -3.59 4.06 3.46
N SER A 40 -3.27 2.93 4.09
CA SER A 40 -2.37 2.94 5.26
C SER A 40 -0.96 3.41 4.91
N LEU A 41 -0.48 3.13 3.70
CA LEU A 41 0.81 3.58 3.21
C LEU A 41 0.74 5.06 2.83
N ASP A 42 -0.37 5.51 2.26
CA ASP A 42 -0.60 6.90 1.90
C ASP A 42 -0.66 7.81 3.13
N ILE A 43 -1.29 7.36 4.23
CA ILE A 43 -1.26 8.05 5.54
C ILE A 43 0.19 8.20 6.04
N LEU A 44 1.00 7.14 5.96
CA LEU A 44 2.40 7.21 6.40
C LEU A 44 3.27 8.11 5.50
N ARG A 45 2.88 8.29 4.23
CA ARG A 45 3.55 9.21 3.30
C ARG A 45 3.04 10.65 3.41
N GLY A 46 1.86 10.86 3.99
CA GLY A 46 1.14 12.13 4.00
C GLY A 46 0.48 12.45 2.66
N ASN A 47 0.16 11.42 1.87
CA ASN A 47 -0.52 11.58 0.58
C ASN A 47 -2.05 11.66 0.75
N ASP A 48 -2.58 11.32 1.92
CA ASP A 48 -4.02 11.33 2.24
C ASP A 48 -4.64 12.73 2.29
N GLU A 49 -3.82 13.77 2.37
CA GLU A 49 -4.26 15.17 2.36
C GLU A 49 -4.46 15.73 0.95
N THR A 50 -4.00 15.02 -0.09
CA THR A 50 -4.00 15.50 -1.47
C THR A 50 -4.77 14.56 -2.38
N ILE A 51 -5.57 15.12 -3.30
CA ILE A 51 -6.29 14.35 -4.32
C ILE A 51 -5.49 14.43 -5.63
N GLY A 52 -5.07 13.28 -6.14
CA GLY A 52 -4.35 13.13 -7.40
C GLY A 52 -5.25 12.71 -8.56
N PHE A 53 -4.66 12.61 -9.76
CA PHE A 53 -5.34 12.07 -10.94
C PHE A 53 -5.75 10.60 -10.76
N GLU A 54 -4.92 9.84 -10.07
CA GLU A 54 -5.14 8.42 -9.78
C GLU A 54 -6.39 8.19 -8.93
N ASP A 55 -6.74 9.08 -7.99
CA ASP A 55 -7.96 8.93 -7.19
C ASP A 55 -9.25 9.06 -8.01
N ILE A 56 -9.19 9.77 -9.15
CA ILE A 56 -10.34 10.01 -10.03
C ILE A 56 -10.41 8.96 -11.15
N LEU A 57 -9.24 8.57 -11.70
CA LEU A 57 -9.16 7.74 -12.89
C LEU A 57 -8.92 6.26 -12.61
N ASN A 58 -8.45 5.90 -11.41
CA ASN A 58 -8.16 4.51 -11.04
C ASN A 58 -9.38 3.85 -10.36
N ASP A 59 -10.51 3.78 -11.05
CA ASP A 59 -11.69 3.09 -10.53
C ASP A 59 -11.40 1.59 -10.39
N PRO A 60 -11.43 1.02 -9.15
CA PRO A 60 -11.18 -0.40 -8.94
C PRO A 60 -12.18 -1.29 -9.70
N SER A 61 -13.38 -0.81 -10.02
CA SER A 61 -14.37 -1.57 -10.81
C SER A 61 -13.95 -1.77 -12.27
N GLN A 62 -13.09 -0.89 -12.79
CA GLN A 62 -12.62 -0.89 -14.18
C GLN A 62 -11.18 -1.45 -14.31
N SER A 63 -10.63 -2.03 -13.24
CA SER A 63 -9.26 -2.54 -13.27
C SER A 63 -9.14 -3.78 -14.15
N GLU A 64 -8.23 -3.74 -15.13
CA GLU A 64 -7.91 -4.88 -16.01
C GLU A 64 -7.42 -6.13 -15.26
N LEU A 65 -6.94 -5.93 -14.03
CA LEU A 65 -6.47 -7.01 -13.17
C LEU A 65 -7.64 -7.78 -12.53
N MET A 66 -8.87 -7.28 -12.55
CA MET A 66 -10.02 -7.91 -11.90
C MET A 66 -10.55 -9.08 -12.75
N GLY A 67 -10.22 -10.30 -12.37
CA GLY A 67 -10.70 -11.54 -12.98
C GLY A 67 -11.73 -12.28 -12.12
N GLU A 68 -12.13 -13.48 -12.56
CA GLU A 68 -12.97 -14.36 -11.74
C GLU A 68 -12.26 -14.69 -10.40
N PRO A 69 -12.92 -14.52 -9.24
CA PRO A 69 -12.30 -14.75 -7.93
C PRO A 69 -11.62 -16.11 -7.77
N HIS A 70 -12.21 -17.16 -8.36
CA HIS A 70 -11.67 -18.51 -8.27
C HIS A 70 -10.32 -18.63 -9.00
N MET A 71 -10.28 -18.23 -10.28
CA MET A 71 -9.07 -18.25 -11.09
C MET A 71 -7.93 -17.41 -10.49
N MET A 72 -8.23 -16.23 -9.94
CA MET A 72 -7.21 -15.37 -9.33
C MET A 72 -6.59 -15.99 -8.08
N VAL A 73 -7.38 -16.73 -7.29
CA VAL A 73 -6.89 -17.44 -6.11
C VAL A 73 -6.05 -18.65 -6.50
N GLU A 74 -6.49 -19.44 -7.49
CA GLU A 74 -5.73 -20.57 -8.01
C GLU A 74 -4.37 -20.15 -8.58
N TYR A 75 -4.34 -19.07 -9.36
CA TYR A 75 -3.09 -18.48 -9.87
C TYR A 75 -2.15 -18.03 -8.74
N LYS A 76 -2.69 -17.37 -7.70
CA LYS A 76 -1.89 -16.93 -6.54
C LYS A 76 -1.32 -18.10 -5.74
N LEU A 77 -2.02 -19.23 -5.71
CA LEU A 77 -1.61 -20.47 -5.04
C LEU A 77 -0.73 -21.37 -5.92
N GLY A 78 -0.56 -21.06 -7.20
CA GLY A 78 0.24 -21.87 -8.14
C GLY A 78 -0.43 -23.16 -8.59
N LEU A 79 -1.77 -23.19 -8.62
CA LEU A 79 -2.58 -24.35 -9.02
C LEU A 79 -2.97 -24.33 -10.51
N LEU A 80 -2.70 -23.22 -11.20
CA LEU A 80 -2.98 -22.93 -12.61
C LEU A 80 -1.71 -22.56 -13.35
#